data_AF-A0AAN7SDR2-F1
#
_entry.id   AF-A0AAN7SDR2-F1
#
_cell.length_a   1.000
_cell.length_b   1.000
_cell.length_c   1.000
_cell.angle_alpha   90.00
_cell.angle_beta   90.00
_cell.angle_gamma   90.00
#
_symmetry.space_group_name_H-M   'P 1'
#
loop_
_entity.id
_entity.type
_entity.pdbx_description
1 polymer ?
#
loop_
_entity_poly.entity_id
_entity_poly.type
_entity_poly.pdbx_seq_one_letter_code
_entity_poly.pdbx_strand_id
1 'polypeptide(L)'
;MIKILLVSISIAVLIQCFETQTTWFENTISFCHATGYACKNCHEVVLCVQNGSNFTAVPVETCDGISTCNNGTCSTKPNPKCNDSNLTNFVCQTGGMYPDVYDCKKFHYCIKDRTKGNYNHFTEMCGCGYSYNMKTMFCDIPLNNNHTCKGSFPKATCDLPGETGYLPENPALYYICRQHPRNADLIYPFLYACENGFTAIPVETCSGDSTCFNGTCTTKPNPNCNDKIKIDFICQTGGLYPDIYDCKKYHYCVKDRKTNLTRFTETCSCGYSFNMKTTFCDIPLQVNGTCKGIYPKAMCNTAGETGYMSENPSYYYICRHHPQNYAMIYPFLYLCENGKKYDPPSYLCH
;
A
#
# COMPACT_ATOMS: atom_id res chain seq x y z
N MET A 1 -31.94 -5.14 -82.00
CA MET A 1 -32.52 -4.41 -80.86
C MET A 1 -32.00 -5.07 -79.58
N ILE A 2 -31.14 -4.34 -78.89
CA ILE A 2 -30.25 -4.82 -77.83
C ILE A 2 -31.01 -4.90 -76.50
N LYS A 3 -30.92 -6.06 -75.83
CA LYS A 3 -31.39 -6.29 -74.46
C LYS A 3 -30.55 -5.46 -73.49
N ILE A 4 -31.19 -4.65 -72.65
CA ILE A 4 -30.54 -4.01 -71.50
C ILE A 4 -31.08 -4.67 -70.23
N LEU A 5 -30.23 -5.48 -69.59
CA LEU A 5 -30.45 -6.04 -68.26
C LEU A 5 -30.34 -4.91 -67.22
N LEU A 6 -31.32 -4.82 -66.32
CA LEU A 6 -31.22 -4.06 -65.08
C LEU A 6 -30.41 -4.90 -64.06
N VAL A 7 -29.18 -4.47 -63.78
CA VAL A 7 -28.36 -5.01 -62.69
C VAL A 7 -28.37 -3.99 -61.55
N SER A 8 -28.96 -4.37 -60.42
CA SER A 8 -28.92 -3.60 -59.17
C SER A 8 -27.55 -3.78 -58.50
N ILE A 9 -26.71 -2.75 -58.55
CA ILE A 9 -25.42 -2.73 -57.84
C ILE A 9 -25.62 -2.06 -56.49
N SER A 10 -25.59 -2.86 -55.43
CA SER A 10 -25.50 -2.39 -54.04
C SER A 10 -24.10 -1.86 -53.78
N ILE A 11 -23.95 -0.55 -53.59
CA ILE A 11 -22.68 0.08 -53.19
C ILE A 11 -22.53 -0.06 -51.69
N ALA A 12 -21.69 -1.00 -51.25
CA ALA A 12 -21.17 -1.04 -49.89
C ALA A 12 -20.10 0.06 -49.75
N VAL A 13 -20.40 1.07 -48.93
CA VAL A 13 -19.44 2.13 -48.60
C VAL A 13 -18.45 1.57 -47.58
N LEU A 14 -17.28 1.14 -48.07
CA LEU A 14 -16.09 0.91 -47.27
C LEU A 14 -15.48 2.27 -46.92
N ILE A 15 -15.61 2.70 -45.67
CA ILE A 15 -14.86 3.84 -45.13
C ILE A 15 -13.47 3.33 -44.76
N GLN A 16 -12.52 3.48 -45.68
CA GLN A 16 -11.09 3.46 -45.33
C GLN A 16 -10.67 4.88 -44.94
N CYS A 17 -10.13 5.04 -43.73
CA CYS A 17 -9.44 6.27 -43.33
C CYS A 17 -8.14 6.39 -44.14
N PHE A 18 -8.09 7.37 -45.03
CA PHE A 18 -6.83 7.88 -45.58
C PHE A 18 -6.38 9.08 -44.74
N GLU A 19 -5.17 9.01 -44.19
CA GLU A 19 -4.48 10.15 -43.60
C GLU A 19 -4.03 11.09 -44.71
N THR A 20 -4.61 12.29 -44.76
CA THR A 20 -4.02 13.42 -45.46
C THR A 20 -3.38 14.36 -44.45
N GLN A 21 -2.05 14.40 -44.44
CA GLN A 21 -1.29 15.46 -43.77
C GLN A 21 -1.65 16.80 -44.42
N THR A 22 -2.31 17.67 -43.65
CA THR A 22 -2.34 19.10 -43.93
C THR A 22 -1.88 19.84 -42.69
N THR A 23 -0.77 20.55 -42.85
CA THR A 23 -0.22 21.45 -41.84
C THR A 23 -1.15 22.65 -41.67
N TRP A 24 -1.90 22.66 -40.56
CA TRP A 24 -2.57 23.84 -40.04
C TRP A 24 -2.21 23.98 -38.57
N PHE A 25 -1.73 25.17 -38.18
CA PHE A 25 -1.53 25.54 -36.78
C PHE A 25 -2.89 25.48 -36.05
N GLU A 26 -3.18 24.35 -35.41
CA GLU A 26 -4.32 24.25 -34.50
C GLU A 26 -3.96 24.95 -33.19
N ASN A 27 -4.61 26.09 -32.91
CA ASN A 27 -4.68 26.65 -31.56
C ASN A 27 -5.63 25.79 -30.72
N THR A 28 -5.24 24.54 -30.44
CA THR A 28 -5.89 23.75 -29.40
C THR A 28 -5.46 24.31 -28.04
N ILE A 29 -6.40 24.93 -27.33
CA ILE A 29 -6.21 25.32 -25.94
C ILE A 29 -6.06 24.03 -25.11
N SER A 30 -4.81 23.64 -24.84
CA SER A 30 -4.46 22.33 -24.25
C SER A 30 -5.03 22.07 -22.86
N PHE A 31 -5.51 23.10 -22.16
CA PHE A 31 -6.13 22.99 -20.82
C PHE A 31 -7.67 22.95 -20.85
N CYS A 32 -8.30 23.31 -21.98
CA CYS A 32 -9.74 23.23 -22.14
C CYS A 32 -10.09 21.91 -22.86
N HIS A 33 -10.46 20.90 -22.07
CA HIS A 33 -10.89 19.61 -22.60
C HIS A 33 -12.42 19.45 -22.66
N ALA A 34 -13.16 20.31 -21.96
CA ALA A 34 -14.62 20.31 -21.89
C ALA A 34 -15.16 21.72 -21.53
N THR A 35 -16.45 21.96 -21.80
CA THR A 35 -17.11 23.20 -21.38
C THR A 35 -17.26 23.23 -19.85
N GLY A 36 -16.90 24.35 -19.21
CA GLY A 36 -16.93 24.51 -17.76
C GLY A 36 -15.73 25.26 -17.21
N TYR A 37 -15.66 25.41 -15.89
CA TYR A 37 -14.53 26.07 -15.24
C TYR A 37 -13.29 25.19 -15.27
N ALA A 38 -12.15 25.78 -15.61
CA ALA A 38 -10.86 25.12 -15.69
C ALA A 38 -9.76 26.05 -15.17
N CYS A 39 -8.62 25.45 -14.80
CA CYS A 39 -7.42 26.22 -14.49
C CYS A 39 -6.62 26.43 -15.77
N LYS A 40 -6.51 27.69 -16.22
CA LYS A 40 -5.60 28.06 -17.31
C LYS A 40 -4.15 27.96 -16.84
N ASN A 41 -3.91 28.39 -15.61
CA ASN A 41 -2.68 28.18 -14.86
C ASN A 41 -3.01 28.22 -13.36
N CYS A 42 -1.97 28.31 -12.54
CA CYS A 42 -2.08 28.28 -11.08
C CYS A 42 -2.76 29.47 -10.44
N HIS A 43 -2.92 30.56 -11.18
CA HIS A 43 -3.45 31.81 -10.69
C HIS A 43 -4.69 32.27 -11.46
N GLU A 44 -5.11 31.56 -12.51
CA GLU A 44 -6.25 31.97 -13.35
C GLU A 44 -7.27 30.84 -13.50
N VAL A 45 -8.48 31.10 -13.01
CA VAL A 45 -9.68 30.34 -13.32
C VAL A 45 -10.30 30.90 -14.59
N VAL A 46 -10.61 30.03 -15.54
CA VAL A 46 -11.28 30.37 -16.79
C VAL A 46 -12.53 29.52 -16.98
N LEU A 47 -13.51 30.04 -17.70
CA LEU A 47 -14.64 29.29 -18.22
C LEU A 47 -14.31 28.88 -19.66
N CYS A 48 -14.08 27.60 -19.88
CA CYS A 48 -13.98 27.02 -21.21
C CYS A 48 -15.39 26.94 -21.82
N VAL A 49 -15.57 27.55 -23.00
CA VAL A 49 -16.81 27.52 -23.78
C VAL A 49 -16.50 26.85 -25.12
N GLN A 50 -17.23 25.78 -25.45
CA GLN A 50 -17.08 25.09 -26.73
C GLN A 50 -17.86 25.81 -27.83
N ASN A 51 -17.20 26.09 -28.96
CA ASN A 51 -17.82 26.60 -30.18
C ASN A 51 -17.42 25.70 -31.36
N GLY A 52 -18.31 24.78 -31.74
CA GLY A 52 -17.99 23.71 -32.68
C GLY A 52 -16.94 22.75 -32.12
N SER A 53 -15.85 22.54 -32.85
CA SER A 53 -14.72 21.70 -32.43
C SER A 53 -13.68 22.44 -31.56
N ASN A 54 -13.82 23.76 -31.39
CA ASN A 54 -12.82 24.59 -30.73
C ASN A 54 -13.29 25.06 -29.34
N PHE A 55 -12.34 25.27 -28.44
CA PHE A 55 -12.58 25.87 -27.14
C PHE A 55 -12.16 27.34 -27.11
N THR A 56 -12.96 28.15 -26.43
CA THR A 56 -12.63 29.52 -26.05
C THR A 56 -12.53 29.60 -24.53
N ALA A 57 -11.43 30.11 -24.00
CA ALA A 57 -11.25 30.30 -22.55
C ALA A 57 -11.58 31.74 -22.16
N VAL A 58 -12.64 31.93 -21.37
CA VAL A 58 -13.05 33.24 -20.85
C VAL A 58 -12.50 33.39 -19.43
N PRO A 59 -11.68 34.41 -19.11
CA PRO A 59 -11.21 34.65 -17.75
C PRO A 59 -12.38 34.87 -16.78
N VAL A 60 -12.33 34.22 -15.61
CA VAL A 60 -13.39 34.30 -14.58
C VAL A 60 -12.85 34.98 -13.33
N GLU A 61 -11.73 34.47 -12.80
CA GLU A 61 -11.16 34.94 -11.54
C GLU A 61 -9.65 34.69 -11.52
N THR A 62 -8.93 35.56 -10.81
CA THR A 62 -7.50 35.39 -10.52
C THR A 62 -7.33 35.02 -9.05
N CYS A 63 -6.64 33.92 -8.76
CA CYS A 63 -6.36 33.49 -7.40
C CYS A 63 -5.35 34.43 -6.74
N ASP A 64 -5.60 34.76 -5.48
CA ASP A 64 -4.74 35.64 -4.68
C ASP A 64 -3.40 34.96 -4.30
N GLY A 65 -2.50 35.70 -3.65
CA GLY A 65 -1.17 35.18 -3.31
C GLY A 65 -1.15 34.01 -2.31
N ILE A 66 -2.28 33.68 -1.69
CA ILE A 66 -2.41 32.59 -0.71
C ILE A 66 -3.28 31.44 -1.22
N SER A 67 -3.86 31.57 -2.43
CA SER A 67 -4.71 30.56 -3.06
C SER A 67 -4.19 30.19 -4.43
N THR A 68 -4.45 28.94 -4.83
CA THR A 68 -4.06 28.41 -6.14
C THR A 68 -5.27 27.83 -6.83
N CYS A 69 -5.32 27.95 -8.16
CA CYS A 69 -6.39 27.38 -8.94
C CYS A 69 -6.31 25.86 -8.84
N ASN A 70 -7.33 25.25 -8.26
CA ASN A 70 -7.50 23.82 -8.14
C ASN A 70 -8.81 23.42 -8.82
N ASN A 71 -8.69 22.70 -9.95
CA ASN A 71 -9.80 22.15 -10.72
C ASN A 71 -10.93 23.15 -11.03
N GLY A 72 -10.56 24.36 -11.48
CA GLY A 72 -11.51 25.40 -11.88
C GLY A 72 -12.03 26.27 -10.74
N THR A 73 -11.40 26.25 -9.57
CA THR A 73 -11.74 27.13 -8.42
C THR A 73 -10.48 27.56 -7.67
N CYS A 74 -10.44 28.78 -7.13
CA CYS A 74 -9.34 29.20 -6.26
C CYS A 74 -9.47 28.57 -4.87
N SER A 75 -8.39 27.96 -4.38
CA SER A 75 -8.37 27.31 -3.07
C SER A 75 -7.07 27.63 -2.33
N THR A 76 -7.17 27.91 -1.03
CA THR A 76 -6.01 28.05 -0.12
C THR A 76 -5.32 26.73 0.18
N LYS A 77 -5.86 25.60 -0.32
CA LYS A 77 -5.22 24.29 -0.23
C LYS A 77 -4.06 24.21 -1.23
N PRO A 78 -2.90 23.66 -0.84
CA PRO A 78 -1.76 23.55 -1.74
C PRO A 78 -2.14 22.82 -3.04
N ASN A 79 -1.95 23.45 -4.20
CA ASN A 79 -1.97 22.77 -5.49
C ASN A 79 -0.53 22.41 -5.90
N PRO A 80 -0.14 21.13 -5.87
CA PRO A 80 1.22 20.71 -6.19
C PRO A 80 1.59 20.92 -7.67
N LYS A 81 0.61 21.07 -8.59
CA LYS A 81 0.87 21.47 -9.99
C LYS A 81 1.38 22.92 -10.11
N CYS A 82 1.35 23.68 -9.01
CA CYS A 82 1.66 25.10 -8.94
C CYS A 82 2.92 25.45 -8.17
N ASN A 83 3.59 24.45 -7.60
CA ASN A 83 4.96 24.57 -7.16
C ASN A 83 5.89 24.01 -8.22
N ASP A 84 7.01 24.71 -8.40
CA ASP A 84 8.00 24.53 -9.46
C ASP A 84 8.16 23.08 -9.94
N SER A 85 8.20 22.95 -11.26
CA SER A 85 8.21 21.79 -12.17
C SER A 85 9.08 20.56 -11.84
N ASN A 86 9.71 20.53 -10.67
CA ASN A 86 10.63 19.48 -10.21
C ASN A 86 10.24 18.82 -8.87
N LEU A 87 9.07 19.11 -8.30
CA LEU A 87 8.65 18.68 -6.96
C LEU A 87 7.53 17.61 -6.89
N THR A 88 6.92 17.20 -8.01
CA THR A 88 5.64 16.44 -7.97
C THR A 88 5.55 15.27 -8.94
N ASN A 89 6.67 14.78 -9.46
CA ASN A 89 6.65 13.56 -10.26
C ASN A 89 6.32 12.38 -9.36
N PHE A 90 5.27 11.64 -9.71
CA PHE A 90 4.91 10.38 -9.07
C PHE A 90 6.14 9.46 -9.08
N VAL A 91 6.54 8.94 -7.91
CA VAL A 91 7.71 8.08 -7.78
C VAL A 91 7.26 6.66 -7.45
N CYS A 92 7.55 5.74 -8.35
CA CYS A 92 7.31 4.32 -8.15
C CYS A 92 8.10 3.77 -6.94
N GLN A 93 7.38 3.30 -5.93
CA GLN A 93 7.98 2.60 -4.78
C GLN A 93 7.89 1.07 -4.93
N THR A 94 6.79 0.60 -5.52
CA THR A 94 6.46 -0.82 -5.72
C THR A 94 5.82 -1.00 -7.10
N GLY A 95 5.76 -2.24 -7.58
CA GLY A 95 5.10 -2.56 -8.84
C GLY A 95 3.59 -2.51 -8.69
N GLY A 96 2.87 -1.89 -9.64
CA GLY A 96 1.41 -1.78 -9.55
C GLY A 96 0.81 -0.67 -10.41
N MET A 97 -0.51 -0.50 -10.31
CA MET A 97 -1.28 0.61 -10.89
C MET A 97 -1.85 1.48 -9.78
N TYR A 98 -1.68 2.79 -9.89
CA TYR A 98 -1.93 3.77 -8.83
C TYR A 98 -2.78 4.91 -9.37
N PRO A 99 -3.78 5.40 -8.63
CA PRO A 99 -4.39 6.67 -8.98
C PRO A 99 -3.38 7.81 -8.83
N ASP A 100 -3.48 8.85 -9.67
CA ASP A 100 -2.90 10.15 -9.30
C ASP A 100 -3.65 10.62 -8.04
N VAL A 101 -3.01 11.32 -7.10
CA VAL A 101 -3.67 11.74 -5.84
C VAL A 101 -4.29 13.14 -5.93
N TYR A 102 -4.09 13.84 -7.06
CA TYR A 102 -4.64 15.17 -7.32
C TYR A 102 -5.50 15.24 -8.58
N ASP A 103 -5.47 14.20 -9.42
CA ASP A 103 -6.20 14.19 -10.68
C ASP A 103 -6.96 12.89 -10.91
N CYS A 104 -8.25 12.92 -10.52
CA CYS A 104 -9.34 12.37 -11.30
C CYS A 104 -9.08 11.26 -12.30
N LYS A 105 -8.63 11.78 -13.43
CA LYS A 105 -8.66 11.12 -14.71
C LYS A 105 -7.32 10.43 -14.94
N LYS A 106 -6.33 10.72 -14.11
CA LYS A 106 -4.95 10.31 -14.32
C LYS A 106 -4.58 9.17 -13.39
N PHE A 107 -3.80 8.24 -13.92
CA PHE A 107 -3.26 7.13 -13.16
C PHE A 107 -1.85 6.81 -13.62
N HIS A 108 -1.15 6.05 -12.81
CA HIS A 108 0.24 5.70 -13.00
C HIS A 108 0.39 4.19 -12.94
N TYR A 109 1.33 3.63 -13.68
CA TYR A 109 1.73 2.25 -13.47
C TYR A 109 3.25 2.12 -13.41
N CYS A 110 3.68 1.24 -12.52
CA CYS A 110 5.06 1.02 -12.15
C CYS A 110 5.42 -0.41 -12.52
N ILE A 111 6.38 -0.55 -13.44
CA ILE A 111 6.83 -1.86 -13.92
C ILE A 111 8.26 -2.06 -13.48
N LYS A 112 8.53 -3.16 -12.76
CA LYS A 112 9.86 -3.48 -12.27
C LYS A 112 10.82 -3.69 -13.43
N ASP A 113 11.90 -2.92 -13.48
CA ASP A 113 13.00 -3.11 -14.41
C ASP A 113 13.81 -4.35 -13.96
N ARG A 114 13.81 -5.38 -14.80
CA ARG A 114 14.50 -6.66 -14.54
C ARG A 114 16.01 -6.53 -14.46
N THR A 115 16.59 -5.43 -14.92
CA THR A 115 18.05 -5.25 -15.04
C THR A 115 18.65 -4.34 -13.95
N LYS A 116 17.87 -3.43 -13.37
CA LYS A 116 18.37 -2.38 -12.47
C LYS A 116 17.74 -2.38 -11.08
N GLY A 117 16.72 -3.20 -10.83
CA GLY A 117 15.99 -3.23 -9.56
C GLY A 117 15.08 -2.01 -9.30
N ASN A 118 15.11 -1.01 -10.18
CA ASN A 118 14.24 0.17 -10.16
C ASN A 118 12.90 -0.10 -10.88
N TYR A 119 11.99 0.86 -10.85
CA TYR A 119 10.70 0.79 -11.54
C TYR A 119 10.62 1.81 -12.69
N ASN A 120 10.15 1.36 -13.84
CA ASN A 120 9.73 2.24 -14.94
C ASN A 120 8.36 2.82 -14.60
N HIS A 121 8.27 4.14 -14.67
CA HIS A 121 7.04 4.90 -14.41
C HIS A 121 6.38 5.29 -15.73
N PHE A 122 5.09 5.03 -15.81
CA PHE A 122 4.24 5.49 -16.91
C PHE A 122 3.02 6.20 -16.35
N THR A 123 2.48 7.11 -17.15
CA THR A 123 1.35 7.96 -16.76
C THR A 123 0.34 7.97 -17.89
N GLU A 124 -0.92 7.76 -17.54
CA GLU A 124 -2.04 7.70 -18.48
C GLU A 124 -3.21 8.54 -17.97
N MET A 125 -4.08 8.94 -18.89
CA MET A 125 -5.28 9.71 -18.61
C MET A 125 -6.51 9.05 -19.23
N CYS A 126 -7.56 8.89 -18.44
CA CYS A 126 -8.84 8.38 -18.86
C CYS A 126 -9.52 9.32 -19.85
N GLY A 127 -9.97 8.76 -20.98
CA GLY A 127 -10.73 9.45 -22.01
C GLY A 127 -12.25 9.36 -21.81
N CYS A 128 -12.99 9.90 -22.80
CA CYS A 128 -14.41 9.64 -23.02
C CYS A 128 -15.37 9.97 -21.86
N GLY A 129 -15.01 10.89 -20.96
CA GLY A 129 -15.88 11.29 -19.87
C GLY A 129 -15.85 10.36 -18.65
N TYR A 130 -14.80 9.56 -18.50
CA TYR A 130 -14.59 8.67 -17.35
C TYR A 130 -13.38 9.09 -16.51
N SER A 131 -13.39 8.72 -15.23
CA SER A 131 -12.26 8.79 -14.30
C SER A 131 -11.75 7.41 -13.93
N TYR A 132 -10.51 7.36 -13.42
CA TYR A 132 -9.89 6.10 -13.03
C TYR A 132 -10.58 5.50 -11.81
N ASN A 133 -10.92 4.22 -11.91
CA ASN A 133 -11.49 3.44 -10.82
C ASN A 133 -10.43 2.52 -10.25
N MET A 134 -9.94 2.82 -9.06
CA MET A 134 -8.91 2.00 -8.43
C MET A 134 -9.42 0.62 -7.98
N LYS A 135 -10.74 0.46 -7.80
CA LYS A 135 -11.36 -0.81 -7.42
C LYS A 135 -11.31 -1.82 -8.56
N THR A 136 -11.55 -1.36 -9.79
CA THR A 136 -11.55 -2.21 -10.99
C THR A 136 -10.23 -2.11 -11.77
N MET A 137 -9.42 -1.07 -11.53
CA MET A 137 -8.24 -0.69 -12.30
C MET A 137 -8.53 -0.26 -13.74
N PHE A 138 -9.77 0.19 -14.03
CA PHE A 138 -10.20 0.66 -15.34
C PHE A 138 -10.73 2.10 -15.30
N CYS A 139 -10.85 2.75 -16.45
CA CYS A 139 -11.51 4.04 -16.60
C CYS A 139 -13.03 3.86 -16.74
N ASP A 140 -13.72 3.56 -15.64
CA ASP A 140 -15.15 3.20 -15.66
C ASP A 140 -16.03 3.98 -14.66
N ILE A 141 -15.48 4.94 -13.91
CA ILE A 141 -16.28 5.87 -13.11
C ILE A 141 -16.74 7.03 -14.01
N PRO A 142 -18.03 7.21 -14.26
CA PRO A 142 -18.49 8.30 -15.12
C PRO A 142 -18.32 9.65 -14.42
N LEU A 143 -17.80 10.65 -15.14
CA LEU A 143 -17.76 12.03 -14.65
C LEU A 143 -19.18 12.60 -14.47
N ASN A 144 -19.29 13.66 -13.69
CA ASN A 144 -20.53 14.45 -13.60
C ASN A 144 -20.81 15.19 -14.91
N ASN A 145 -22.01 15.75 -15.05
CA ASN A 145 -22.44 16.48 -16.25
C ASN A 145 -21.50 17.64 -16.63
N ASN A 146 -20.76 18.19 -15.66
CA ASN A 146 -19.74 19.23 -15.87
C ASN A 146 -18.32 18.65 -16.11
N HIS A 147 -18.20 17.37 -16.47
CA HIS A 147 -16.92 16.66 -16.66
C HIS A 147 -15.98 16.72 -15.44
N THR A 148 -16.57 16.87 -14.25
CA THR A 148 -15.88 16.86 -12.96
C THR A 148 -15.96 15.49 -12.29
N CYS A 149 -15.00 15.21 -11.42
CA CYS A 149 -14.91 13.99 -10.66
C CYS A 149 -16.17 13.75 -9.83
N LYS A 150 -16.68 12.51 -9.84
CA LYS A 150 -17.74 12.09 -8.93
C LYS A 150 -17.14 11.65 -7.60
N GLY A 151 -17.69 12.17 -6.50
CA GLY A 151 -17.33 11.76 -5.15
C GLY A 151 -15.99 12.30 -4.64
N SER A 152 -15.53 11.73 -3.52
CA SER A 152 -14.23 11.99 -2.94
C SER A 152 -13.18 11.15 -3.67
N PHE A 153 -12.45 11.77 -4.58
CA PHE A 153 -11.24 11.21 -5.20
C PHE A 153 -10.29 10.61 -4.14
N PRO A 154 -9.42 9.61 -4.43
CA PRO A 154 -8.36 9.12 -3.54
C PRO A 154 -7.57 10.26 -2.91
N LYS A 155 -8.06 10.68 -1.75
CA LYS A 155 -7.45 11.69 -0.90
C LYS A 155 -6.51 10.93 0.01
N ALA A 156 -5.40 10.47 -0.55
CA ALA A 156 -4.24 10.28 0.29
C ALA A 156 -3.88 11.68 0.82
N THR A 157 -4.38 12.00 2.02
CA THR A 157 -4.12 13.26 2.71
C THR A 157 -2.96 13.04 3.66
N CYS A 158 -2.10 14.05 3.71
CA CYS A 158 -0.95 14.04 4.59
C CYS A 158 -0.95 15.32 5.40
N ASP A 159 -1.13 15.19 6.70
CA ASP A 159 -1.01 16.28 7.66
C ASP A 159 0.37 16.25 8.33
N LEU A 160 0.94 15.05 8.53
CA LEU A 160 2.22 14.86 9.21
C LEU A 160 3.17 13.89 8.47
N PRO A 161 4.50 14.10 8.54
CA PRO A 161 5.46 13.12 8.04
C PRO A 161 5.35 11.81 8.82
N GLY A 162 5.39 10.67 8.14
CA GLY A 162 5.23 9.35 8.73
C GLY A 162 3.78 8.91 8.95
N GLU A 163 2.80 9.79 8.70
CA GLU A 163 1.39 9.39 8.66
C GLU A 163 1.18 8.31 7.59
N THR A 164 0.40 7.28 7.93
CA THR A 164 0.09 6.18 7.03
C THR A 164 -1.40 5.99 6.93
N GLY A 165 -1.84 5.59 5.74
CA GLY A 165 -3.25 5.30 5.47
C GLY A 165 -3.39 4.37 4.28
N TYR A 166 -4.62 3.97 3.99
CA TYR A 166 -4.93 3.12 2.84
C TYR A 166 -6.04 3.74 2.00
N LEU A 167 -6.13 3.34 0.73
CA LEU A 167 -7.19 3.79 -0.15
C LEU A 167 -8.43 2.90 0.03
N PRO A 168 -9.58 3.41 0.51
CA PRO A 168 -10.72 2.57 0.87
C PRO A 168 -11.31 1.79 -0.31
N GLU A 169 -11.24 2.35 -1.52
CA GLU A 169 -11.78 1.71 -2.73
C GLU A 169 -10.88 0.59 -3.27
N ASN A 170 -9.59 0.61 -2.91
CA ASN A 170 -8.67 -0.49 -3.16
C ASN A 170 -7.69 -0.62 -1.99
N PRO A 171 -8.04 -1.43 -0.97
CA PRO A 171 -7.21 -1.62 0.20
C PRO A 171 -5.83 -2.23 -0.08
N ALA A 172 -5.57 -2.77 -1.27
CA ALA A 172 -4.20 -3.18 -1.64
C ALA A 172 -3.28 -1.98 -1.88
N LEU A 173 -3.81 -0.76 -1.96
CA LEU A 173 -3.05 0.47 -2.09
C LEU A 173 -3.00 1.20 -0.75
N TYR A 174 -1.79 1.55 -0.32
CA TYR A 174 -1.55 2.33 0.89
C TYR A 174 -0.55 3.45 0.65
N TYR A 175 -0.53 4.43 1.54
CA TYR A 175 0.38 5.56 1.44
C TYR A 175 1.16 5.79 2.72
N ILE A 176 2.37 6.31 2.56
CA ILE A 176 3.21 6.84 3.63
C ILE A 176 3.53 8.30 3.30
N CYS A 177 3.17 9.20 4.20
CA CYS A 177 3.44 10.62 4.07
C CYS A 177 4.92 10.91 4.34
N ARG A 178 5.60 11.60 3.42
CA ARG A 178 7.00 12.01 3.60
C ARG A 178 7.17 13.48 3.20
N GLN A 179 8.10 14.17 3.86
CA GLN A 179 8.51 15.49 3.41
C GLN A 179 9.20 15.39 2.05
N HIS A 180 8.93 16.35 1.18
CA HIS A 180 9.56 16.39 -0.11
C HIS A 180 11.06 16.73 0.05
N PRO A 181 11.99 16.02 -0.62
CA PRO A 181 13.43 16.21 -0.46
C PRO A 181 13.94 17.63 -0.73
N ARG A 182 13.19 18.40 -1.53
CA ARG A 182 13.51 19.78 -1.93
C ARG A 182 12.61 20.85 -1.31
N ASN A 183 11.60 20.47 -0.53
CA ASN A 183 10.72 21.42 0.15
C ASN A 183 10.21 20.80 1.46
N ALA A 184 10.77 21.25 2.59
CA ALA A 184 10.47 20.72 3.91
C ALA A 184 9.04 21.01 4.39
N ASP A 185 8.40 22.05 3.84
CA ASP A 185 7.03 22.44 4.17
C ASP A 185 5.99 21.66 3.35
N LEU A 186 6.42 20.90 2.35
CA LEU A 186 5.55 20.09 1.49
C LEU A 186 5.59 18.61 1.91
N ILE A 187 4.51 18.14 2.52
CA ILE A 187 4.31 16.73 2.87
C ILE A 187 3.48 16.06 1.78
N TYR A 188 3.97 14.94 1.27
CA TYR A 188 3.41 14.27 0.10
C TYR A 188 3.15 12.78 0.36
N PRO A 189 2.01 12.22 -0.09
CA PRO A 189 1.71 10.80 0.04
C PRO A 189 2.48 9.97 -0.99
N PHE A 190 3.37 9.11 -0.53
CA PHE A 190 3.99 8.10 -1.41
C PHE A 190 3.13 6.85 -1.42
N LEU A 191 2.64 6.48 -2.60
CA LEU A 191 1.78 5.31 -2.77
C LEU A 191 2.59 4.02 -2.93
N TYR A 192 2.06 2.96 -2.35
CA TYR A 192 2.59 1.61 -2.34
C TYR A 192 1.47 0.62 -2.65
N ALA A 193 1.81 -0.46 -3.35
CA ALA A 193 0.92 -1.57 -3.60
C ALA A 193 1.38 -2.78 -2.80
N CYS A 194 0.42 -3.43 -2.15
CA CYS A 194 0.60 -4.73 -1.54
C CYS A 194 0.72 -5.81 -2.64
N GLU A 195 1.74 -6.67 -2.53
CA GLU A 195 1.92 -7.78 -3.47
C GLU A 195 0.99 -8.97 -3.11
N ASN A 196 0.84 -9.94 -4.03
CA ASN A 196 0.21 -11.24 -3.75
C ASN A 196 -1.22 -11.20 -3.17
N GLY A 197 -2.01 -10.16 -3.47
CA GLY A 197 -3.40 -10.05 -3.03
C GLY A 197 -3.58 -9.60 -1.57
N PHE A 198 -2.52 -9.10 -0.93
CA PHE A 198 -2.63 -8.48 0.39
C PHE A 198 -3.37 -7.14 0.34
N THR A 199 -4.01 -6.79 1.45
CA THR A 199 -4.64 -5.49 1.67
C THR A 199 -4.08 -4.83 2.92
N ALA A 200 -3.83 -3.52 2.86
CA ALA A 200 -3.61 -2.68 4.02
C ALA A 200 -4.88 -2.60 4.87
N ILE A 201 -4.73 -2.81 6.17
CA ILE A 201 -5.80 -2.70 7.17
C ILE A 201 -5.53 -1.44 8.01
N PRO A 202 -6.56 -0.70 8.43
CA PRO A 202 -6.40 0.31 9.47
C PRO A 202 -5.79 -0.34 10.71
N VAL A 203 -4.62 0.14 11.13
CA VAL A 203 -4.07 -0.19 12.44
C VAL A 203 -4.77 0.76 13.41
N GLU A 204 -5.62 0.24 14.30
CA GLU A 204 -6.09 1.01 15.45
C GLU A 204 -4.85 1.47 16.24
N THR A 205 -4.70 2.78 16.41
CA THR A 205 -3.68 3.35 17.28
C THR A 205 -4.13 3.17 18.72
N CYS A 206 -3.51 2.21 19.40
CA CYS A 206 -3.73 2.00 20.82
C CYS A 206 -3.33 3.26 21.60
N SER A 207 -4.26 3.78 22.40
CA SER A 207 -4.07 5.01 23.17
C SER A 207 -3.54 4.70 24.58
N GLY A 208 -2.69 5.58 25.12
CA GLY A 208 -2.13 5.44 26.48
C GLY A 208 -1.04 4.37 26.61
N ASP A 209 -1.02 3.63 27.73
CA ASP A 209 -0.06 2.55 28.00
C ASP A 209 -0.44 1.20 27.32
N SER A 210 -1.45 1.22 26.45
CA SER A 210 -1.91 0.01 25.77
C SER A 210 -1.06 -0.31 24.54
N THR A 211 -0.72 -1.58 24.36
CA THR A 211 0.01 -2.08 23.19
C THR A 211 -0.90 -2.96 22.33
N CYS A 212 -0.71 -2.92 21.02
CA CYS A 212 -1.46 -3.77 20.09
C CYS A 212 -1.00 -5.22 20.25
N PHE A 213 -1.90 -6.15 20.53
CA PHE A 213 -1.63 -7.59 20.50
C PHE A 213 -2.76 -8.23 19.69
N ASN A 214 -2.40 -8.95 18.63
CA ASN A 214 -3.36 -9.64 17.75
C ASN A 214 -4.45 -8.72 17.16
N GLY A 215 -4.09 -7.49 16.79
CA GLY A 215 -5.05 -6.50 16.25
C GLY A 215 -6.03 -5.92 17.27
N THR A 216 -5.77 -6.11 18.58
CA THR A 216 -6.55 -5.53 19.68
C THR A 216 -5.64 -4.80 20.66
N CYS A 217 -6.12 -3.72 21.27
CA CYS A 217 -5.34 -2.98 22.28
C CYS A 217 -5.38 -3.67 23.65
N THR A 218 -4.23 -3.88 24.27
CA THR A 218 -4.09 -4.55 25.57
C THR A 218 -3.15 -3.79 26.48
N THR A 219 -3.33 -3.88 27.80
CA THR A 219 -2.38 -3.31 28.78
C THR A 219 -1.17 -4.20 29.05
N LYS A 220 -1.09 -5.38 28.43
CA LYS A 220 0.09 -6.26 28.55
C LYS A 220 1.22 -5.71 27.67
N PRO A 221 2.50 -5.82 28.07
CA PRO A 221 3.61 -5.38 27.24
C PRO A 221 3.73 -6.24 25.97
N ASN A 222 3.55 -5.66 24.79
CA ASN A 222 3.98 -6.25 23.52
C ASN A 222 5.29 -5.59 23.04
N PRO A 223 6.43 -6.31 23.04
CA PRO A 223 7.71 -5.77 22.57
C PRO A 223 7.70 -5.33 21.09
N ASN A 224 6.76 -5.82 20.29
CA ASN A 224 6.65 -5.46 18.87
C ASN A 224 5.84 -4.19 18.61
N CYS A 225 5.21 -3.59 19.63
CA CYS A 225 4.37 -2.40 19.47
C CYS A 225 4.84 -1.19 20.29
N ASN A 226 5.98 -1.30 20.97
CA ASN A 226 6.56 -0.18 21.71
C ASN A 226 8.03 -0.01 21.31
N ASP A 227 8.32 1.00 20.48
CA ASP A 227 9.67 1.32 20.00
C ASP A 227 10.67 1.61 21.13
N LYS A 228 10.19 1.84 22.37
CA LYS A 228 11.04 2.06 23.53
C LYS A 228 11.62 0.79 24.13
N ILE A 229 11.02 -0.38 23.92
CA ILE A 229 11.44 -1.65 24.56
C ILE A 229 11.51 -2.76 23.52
N LYS A 230 12.63 -2.81 22.80
CA LYS A 230 12.97 -3.92 21.91
C LYS A 230 13.53 -5.07 22.74
N ILE A 231 12.74 -6.12 22.93
CA ILE A 231 13.15 -7.32 23.67
C ILE A 231 13.68 -8.37 22.69
N ASP A 232 14.92 -8.79 22.88
CA ASP A 232 15.57 -9.78 22.04
C ASP A 232 15.11 -11.21 22.37
N PHE A 233 14.83 -12.02 21.34
CA PHE A 233 14.67 -13.47 21.50
C PHE A 233 15.99 -14.09 21.99
N ILE A 234 15.93 -14.99 22.98
CA ILE A 234 17.11 -15.64 23.58
C ILE A 234 17.04 -17.15 23.37
N CYS A 235 18.01 -17.68 22.61
CA CYS A 235 18.16 -19.12 22.39
C CYS A 235 18.42 -19.87 23.70
N GLN A 236 17.58 -20.87 24.01
CA GLN A 236 17.80 -21.77 25.15
C GLN A 236 18.36 -23.13 24.70
N THR A 237 17.87 -23.62 23.56
CA THR A 237 18.28 -24.89 22.96
C THR A 237 18.57 -24.69 21.47
N GLY A 238 19.27 -25.64 20.85
CA GLY A 238 19.49 -25.60 19.39
C GLY A 238 18.20 -25.92 18.64
N GLY A 239 17.99 -25.34 17.46
CA GLY A 239 16.81 -25.61 16.62
C GLY A 239 16.23 -24.37 15.94
N LEU A 240 15.11 -24.56 15.22
CA LEU A 240 14.30 -23.48 14.65
C LEU A 240 13.12 -23.18 15.57
N TYR A 241 12.85 -21.91 15.85
CA TYR A 241 11.83 -21.44 16.77
C TYR A 241 10.96 -20.37 16.10
N PRO A 242 9.64 -20.41 16.26
CA PRO A 242 8.81 -19.27 15.90
C PRO A 242 9.14 -18.06 16.77
N ASP A 243 8.95 -16.85 16.25
CA ASP A 243 8.85 -15.66 17.11
C ASP A 243 7.48 -15.68 17.83
N ILE A 244 7.51 -15.41 19.13
CA ILE A 244 6.34 -15.48 20.03
C ILE A 244 5.37 -14.30 19.90
N TYR A 245 5.78 -13.24 19.21
CA TYR A 245 5.01 -12.01 19.02
C TYR A 245 4.85 -11.63 17.54
N ASP A 246 5.56 -12.29 16.62
CA ASP A 246 5.47 -12.06 15.18
C ASP A 246 5.45 -13.38 14.41
N CYS A 247 4.27 -13.80 13.95
CA CYS A 247 4.12 -15.05 13.21
C CYS A 247 4.96 -15.16 11.94
N LYS A 248 5.37 -14.04 11.37
CA LYS A 248 6.17 -14.00 10.14
C LYS A 248 7.64 -14.21 10.47
N LYS A 249 8.07 -13.98 11.70
CA LYS A 249 9.46 -14.16 12.11
C LYS A 249 9.70 -15.51 12.72
N TYR A 250 10.92 -15.99 12.53
CA TYR A 250 11.43 -17.17 13.17
C TYR A 250 12.91 -17.00 13.45
N HIS A 251 13.41 -17.78 14.40
CA HIS A 251 14.79 -17.75 14.85
C HIS A 251 15.39 -19.14 14.70
N TYR A 252 16.62 -19.23 14.20
CA TYR A 252 17.37 -20.48 14.31
C TYR A 252 18.56 -20.29 15.24
N CYS A 253 18.65 -21.20 16.20
CA CYS A 253 19.63 -21.23 17.26
C CYS A 253 20.66 -22.32 16.94
N VAL A 254 21.87 -21.91 16.61
CA VAL A 254 22.97 -22.80 16.22
C VAL A 254 23.94 -22.93 17.38
N LYS A 255 24.20 -24.17 17.83
CA LYS A 255 25.25 -24.46 18.81
C LYS A 255 26.60 -24.34 18.12
N ASP A 256 27.50 -23.53 18.67
CA ASP A 256 28.90 -23.50 18.25
C ASP A 256 29.67 -24.71 18.82
N ARG A 257 30.96 -24.84 18.47
CA ARG A 257 31.84 -25.92 18.96
C ARG A 257 32.12 -25.85 20.47
N LYS A 258 31.77 -24.76 21.14
CA LYS A 258 32.03 -24.46 22.56
C LYS A 258 30.74 -24.33 23.39
N THR A 259 29.61 -24.86 22.89
CA THR A 259 28.27 -24.87 23.48
C THR A 259 27.52 -23.52 23.54
N ASN A 260 28.05 -22.43 22.99
CA ASN A 260 27.31 -21.18 22.88
C ASN A 260 26.25 -21.28 21.78
N LEU A 261 25.07 -20.71 22.03
CA LEU A 261 24.00 -20.61 21.03
C LEU A 261 24.08 -19.27 20.33
N THR A 262 24.29 -19.29 19.01
CA THR A 262 24.15 -18.10 18.16
C THR A 262 22.74 -18.07 17.56
N ARG A 263 22.09 -16.91 17.69
CA ARG A 263 20.76 -16.64 17.13
C ARG A 263 20.88 -15.98 15.76
N PHE A 264 20.09 -16.45 14.82
CA PHE A 264 19.77 -15.75 13.59
C PHE A 264 18.26 -15.55 13.51
N THR A 265 17.82 -14.42 12.94
CA THR A 265 16.41 -14.08 12.82
C THR A 265 16.08 -13.87 11.36
N GLU A 266 15.01 -14.52 10.91
CA GLU A 266 14.53 -14.44 9.54
C GLU A 266 13.05 -14.09 9.52
N THR A 267 12.58 -13.58 8.39
CA THR A 267 11.16 -13.27 8.17
C THR A 267 10.67 -14.03 6.94
N CYS A 268 9.57 -14.75 7.11
CA CYS A 268 8.87 -15.40 6.03
C CYS A 268 8.45 -14.39 4.96
N SER A 269 8.72 -14.74 3.71
CA SER A 269 8.40 -13.93 2.53
C SER A 269 7.05 -14.34 1.93
N CYS A 270 6.56 -13.57 0.94
CA CYS A 270 5.51 -13.99 0.02
C CYS A 270 4.15 -14.32 0.64
N GLY A 271 3.85 -13.79 1.84
CA GLY A 271 2.51 -13.93 2.40
C GLY A 271 2.26 -15.16 3.25
N TYR A 272 3.34 -15.81 3.68
CA TYR A 272 3.29 -16.96 4.56
C TYR A 272 3.85 -16.60 5.93
N SER A 273 3.43 -17.34 6.93
CA SER A 273 3.95 -17.29 8.29
C SER A 273 4.63 -18.62 8.64
N PHE A 274 5.49 -18.58 9.64
CA PHE A 274 6.31 -19.72 10.00
C PHE A 274 5.45 -20.85 10.57
N ASN A 275 5.69 -22.07 10.11
CA ASN A 275 5.02 -23.28 10.58
C ASN A 275 5.97 -24.11 11.43
N MET A 276 5.71 -24.18 12.74
CA MET A 276 6.55 -24.95 13.66
C MET A 276 6.41 -26.46 13.52
N LYS A 277 5.36 -26.94 12.84
CA LYS A 277 5.15 -28.36 12.57
C LYS A 277 6.01 -28.84 11.41
N THR A 278 6.10 -28.05 10.35
CA THR A 278 6.86 -28.40 9.14
C THR A 278 8.24 -27.77 9.11
N THR A 279 8.49 -26.74 9.93
CA THR A 279 9.68 -25.88 9.94
C THR A 279 9.88 -25.03 8.68
N PHE A 280 8.81 -24.84 7.89
CA PHE A 280 8.80 -24.01 6.68
C PHE A 280 7.87 -22.81 6.82
N CYS A 281 8.02 -21.83 5.94
CA CYS A 281 7.08 -20.72 5.77
C CYS A 281 5.93 -21.15 4.85
N ASP A 282 4.97 -21.93 5.36
CA ASP A 282 3.91 -22.54 4.56
C ASP A 282 2.49 -22.35 5.16
N ILE A 283 2.33 -21.64 6.28
CA ILE A 283 1.02 -21.23 6.77
C ILE A 283 0.61 -19.96 6.01
N PRO A 284 -0.47 -19.98 5.20
CA PRO A 284 -0.91 -18.78 4.51
C PRO A 284 -1.44 -17.77 5.53
N LEU A 285 -0.99 -16.51 5.40
CA LEU A 285 -1.58 -15.40 6.13
C LEU A 285 -3.06 -15.25 5.75
N GLN A 286 -3.84 -14.68 6.65
CA GLN A 286 -5.19 -14.24 6.34
C GLN A 286 -5.16 -13.15 5.26
N VAL A 287 -6.29 -12.92 4.60
CA VAL A 287 -6.41 -11.95 3.49
C VAL A 287 -5.93 -10.54 3.90
N ASN A 288 -6.16 -10.17 5.15
CA ASN A 288 -5.72 -8.91 5.74
C ASN A 288 -4.23 -8.90 6.16
N GLY A 289 -3.45 -9.94 5.81
CA GLY A 289 -2.03 -10.05 6.17
C GLY A 289 -1.78 -10.42 7.64
N THR A 290 -2.82 -10.76 8.40
CA THR A 290 -2.69 -11.24 9.79
C THR A 290 -2.41 -12.73 9.85
N CYS A 291 -1.85 -13.14 10.97
CA CYS A 291 -1.49 -14.53 11.24
C CYS A 291 -2.75 -15.41 11.30
N LYS A 292 -2.71 -16.60 10.69
CA LYS A 292 -3.80 -17.57 10.76
C LYS A 292 -3.62 -18.47 11.99
N GLY A 293 -4.66 -18.63 12.81
CA GLY A 293 -4.61 -19.48 14.01
C GLY A 293 -4.01 -18.83 15.26
N ILE A 294 -3.82 -19.60 16.33
CA ILE A 294 -3.21 -19.14 17.58
C ILE A 294 -1.69 -19.26 17.43
N TYR A 295 -1.06 -18.24 16.83
CA TYR A 295 0.40 -18.08 16.87
C TYR A 295 0.90 -17.99 18.32
N PRO A 296 2.11 -18.49 18.63
CA PRO A 296 2.45 -19.11 19.90
C PRO A 296 2.13 -18.21 21.09
N LYS A 297 0.91 -18.39 21.59
CA LYS A 297 0.29 -17.54 22.59
C LYS A 297 0.69 -18.05 23.96
N ALA A 298 1.98 -18.05 24.23
CA ALA A 298 2.48 -18.26 25.58
C ALA A 298 2.34 -16.93 26.34
N MET A 299 1.11 -16.54 26.67
CA MET A 299 0.88 -15.44 27.59
C MET A 299 1.28 -15.89 28.99
N CYS A 300 2.52 -15.63 29.36
CA CYS A 300 2.98 -15.84 30.73
C CYS A 300 2.20 -14.94 31.68
N ASN A 301 1.52 -15.55 32.65
CA ASN A 301 0.84 -14.82 33.72
C ASN A 301 1.67 -14.84 35.01
N THR A 302 2.38 -15.95 35.25
CA THR A 302 3.22 -16.15 36.45
C THR A 302 4.58 -16.72 36.09
N ALA A 303 5.62 -16.31 36.82
CA ALA A 303 6.94 -16.93 36.68
C ALA A 303 6.87 -18.41 37.10
N GLY A 304 7.51 -19.30 36.33
CA GLY A 304 7.46 -20.74 36.52
C GLY A 304 6.30 -21.44 35.80
N GLU A 305 5.38 -20.71 35.18
CA GLU A 305 4.37 -21.29 34.29
C GLU A 305 5.05 -21.98 33.10
N THR A 306 4.64 -23.21 32.79
CA THR A 306 5.14 -23.97 31.66
C THR A 306 4.00 -24.57 30.85
N GLY A 307 4.28 -24.85 29.58
CA GLY A 307 3.32 -25.47 28.68
C GLY A 307 3.98 -25.86 27.37
N TYR A 308 3.31 -26.68 26.57
CA TYR A 308 3.75 -27.05 25.22
C TYR A 308 2.94 -26.31 24.15
N MET A 309 3.49 -26.21 22.95
CA MET A 309 2.79 -25.64 21.80
C MET A 309 1.81 -26.67 21.23
N SER A 310 0.55 -26.29 21.07
CA SER A 310 -0.52 -27.16 20.61
C SER A 310 -0.29 -27.74 19.20
N GLU A 311 0.38 -26.97 18.32
CA GLU A 311 0.71 -27.40 16.96
C GLU A 311 1.88 -28.39 16.90
N ASN A 312 2.81 -28.30 17.85
CA ASN A 312 3.94 -29.19 17.96
C ASN A 312 4.39 -29.32 19.44
N PRO A 313 3.98 -30.40 20.14
CA PRO A 313 4.27 -30.59 21.57
C PRO A 313 5.75 -30.80 21.92
N SER A 314 6.65 -30.91 20.94
CA SER A 314 8.09 -30.86 21.18
C SER A 314 8.58 -29.46 21.54
N TYR A 315 7.85 -28.42 21.10
CA TYR A 315 8.08 -27.05 21.53
C TYR A 315 7.39 -26.82 22.86
N TYR A 316 8.11 -26.25 23.80
CA TYR A 316 7.56 -25.86 25.09
C TYR A 316 8.14 -24.55 25.56
N TYR A 317 7.46 -23.93 26.53
CA TYR A 317 7.89 -22.66 27.10
C TYR A 317 8.00 -22.75 28.62
N ILE A 318 8.89 -21.92 29.15
CA ILE A 318 9.00 -21.66 30.58
C ILE A 318 8.97 -20.14 30.78
N CYS A 319 8.00 -19.68 31.55
CA CYS A 319 7.81 -18.27 31.87
C CYS A 319 8.79 -17.79 32.93
N ARG A 320 9.60 -16.78 32.62
CA ARG A 320 10.58 -16.19 33.55
C ARG A 320 10.70 -14.68 33.32
N HIS A 321 11.24 -13.96 34.30
CA HIS A 321 11.54 -12.54 34.13
C HIS A 321 12.57 -12.32 33.01
N HIS A 322 12.31 -11.36 32.12
CA HIS A 322 13.22 -11.08 31.02
C HIS A 322 14.50 -10.36 31.53
N PRO A 323 15.72 -10.76 31.11
CA PRO A 323 16.97 -10.15 31.58
C PRO A 323 17.08 -8.65 31.29
N GLN A 324 16.56 -8.22 30.12
CA GLN A 324 16.55 -6.81 29.71
C GLN A 324 15.38 -6.01 30.31
N ASN A 325 14.36 -6.68 30.86
CA ASN A 325 13.20 -6.04 31.47
C ASN A 325 12.60 -6.93 32.56
N TYR A 326 13.08 -6.76 33.79
CA TYR A 326 12.68 -7.60 34.92
C TYR A 326 11.20 -7.41 35.33
N ALA A 327 10.54 -6.34 34.89
CA ALA A 327 9.11 -6.14 35.12
C ALA A 327 8.22 -6.98 34.18
N MET A 328 8.81 -7.63 33.16
CA MET A 328 8.10 -8.47 32.20
C MET A 328 8.36 -9.95 32.44
N ILE A 329 7.29 -10.74 32.47
CA ILE A 329 7.36 -12.20 32.42
C ILE A 329 7.28 -12.64 30.96
N TYR A 330 8.32 -13.33 30.50
CA TYR A 330 8.56 -13.67 29.10
C TYR A 330 8.60 -15.21 28.93
N PRO A 331 7.98 -15.77 27.88
CA PRO A 331 8.01 -17.20 27.60
C PRO A 331 9.31 -17.56 26.89
N PHE A 332 10.22 -18.22 27.60
CA PHE A 332 11.43 -18.77 26.98
C PHE A 332 11.09 -20.06 26.28
N LEU A 333 11.33 -20.12 24.96
CA LEU A 333 11.07 -21.32 24.17
C LEU A 333 12.22 -22.33 24.25
N TYR A 334 11.82 -23.59 24.30
CA TYR A 334 12.67 -24.77 24.32
C TYR A 334 12.14 -25.78 23.31
N LEU A 335 13.05 -26.63 22.83
CA LEU A 335 12.73 -27.73 21.94
C LEU A 335 13.23 -29.03 22.58
N CYS A 336 12.33 -29.99 22.76
CA CYS A 336 12.69 -31.33 23.17
C CYS A 336 13.58 -32.01 22.11
N GLU A 337 14.68 -32.59 22.55
CA GLU A 337 15.60 -33.30 21.65
C GLU A 337 14.96 -34.59 21.10
N ASN A 338 15.40 -35.00 19.91
CA ASN A 338 14.99 -36.26 19.26
C ASN A 338 13.47 -36.41 19.04
N GLY A 339 12.74 -35.31 18.89
CA GLY A 339 11.30 -35.33 18.61
C GLY A 339 10.43 -35.76 19.80
N LYS A 340 11.01 -35.81 21.00
CA LYS A 340 10.29 -36.04 22.25
C LYS A 340 9.23 -34.96 22.48
N LYS A 341 8.22 -35.25 23.30
CA LYS A 341 7.14 -34.32 23.64
C LYS A 341 7.29 -33.84 25.08
N TYR A 342 7.04 -32.56 25.31
CA TYR A 342 7.09 -32.01 26.65
C TYR A 342 5.83 -32.40 27.44
N ASP A 343 6.03 -32.92 28.64
CA ASP A 343 4.97 -33.24 29.59
C ASP A 343 4.99 -32.24 30.76
N PRO A 344 4.03 -31.29 30.82
CA PRO A 344 4.02 -30.24 31.84
C PRO A 344 3.98 -30.76 33.30
N PRO A 345 3.20 -31.80 33.65
CA PRO A 345 3.20 -32.36 35.00
C PRO A 345 4.56 -32.89 35.48
N SER A 346 5.32 -33.55 34.60
CA SER A 346 6.64 -34.09 34.96
C SER A 346 7.80 -33.13 34.71
N TYR A 347 7.58 -32.03 33.99
CA TYR A 347 8.62 -31.10 33.52
C TYR A 347 9.68 -31.76 32.64
N LEU A 348 9.36 -32.88 31.99
CA LEU A 348 10.30 -33.69 31.21
C LEU A 348 9.85 -33.84 29.76
N CYS A 349 10.83 -34.06 28.89
CA CYS A 349 10.61 -34.47 27.50
C CYS A 349 10.61 -36.00 27.42
N HIS A 350 9.51 -36.59 26.94
CA HIS A 350 9.34 -38.04 26.75
C HIS A 350 9.37 -38.46 25.30
#